data_AF-A0A2W7KKX5-F1
#
_entry.id   AF-A0A2W7KKX5-F1
#
_cell.length_a   1.000
_cell.length_b   1.000
_cell.length_c   1.000
_cell.angle_alpha   90.00
_cell.angle_beta   90.00
_cell.angle_gamma   90.00
#
_symmetry.space_group_name_H-M   'P 1'
#
loop_
_entity.id
_entity.type
_entity.pdbx_description
1 polymer ?
#
loop_
_entity_poly.entity_id
_entity_poly.type
_entity_poly.pdbx_seq_one_letter_code
_entity_poly.pdbx_strand_id
1 'polypeptide(L)'
;MNINEVTMTTVEIAAMTGKRHDNVLRDADRAIELVSKSRASNLRSQIEGATEATFESRGKQYRMLVLNRHMVFTLITGYDTTLRYTVVGRWIELEQAANPAFTSQAITATLIDLQSRVDMMAPAYKEHTRKGTTGRGYLVDEACRMAEVPCKVTREWFLERKVTIKRRTGPVTVEGQAVIIEAHPQFIDKGYAKKGASRSHGGHPDGFKLTLKGLEWLKTKREVILAWDAERKMVRPVHDADGFVVDITGEGSAAMTVADLPRKARRGEGQQ
;
A
#
# COMPACT_ATOMS: atom_id res chain seq x y z
N MET A 1 -27.31 39.68 4.64
CA MET A 1 -25.87 39.97 4.78
C MET A 1 -25.19 38.65 5.11
N ASN A 2 -24.31 38.17 4.24
CA ASN A 2 -23.71 36.84 4.35
C ASN A 2 -22.80 36.77 5.57
N ILE A 3 -23.13 35.88 6.48
CA ILE A 3 -22.33 35.51 7.64
C ILE A 3 -21.35 34.44 7.12
N ASN A 4 -20.03 34.70 7.19
CA ASN A 4 -18.88 33.81 6.86
C ASN A 4 -18.01 34.18 5.63
N GLU A 5 -17.88 35.45 5.23
CA GLU A 5 -16.77 35.81 4.35
C GLU A 5 -15.48 35.93 5.19
N VAL A 6 -14.54 35.01 4.97
CA VAL A 6 -13.19 35.09 5.57
C VAL A 6 -12.54 36.38 5.07
N THR A 7 -12.02 37.17 6.00
CA THR A 7 -11.33 38.43 5.71
C THR A 7 -10.03 38.50 6.50
N MET A 8 -9.14 39.40 6.07
CA MET A 8 -7.88 39.66 6.75
C MET A 8 -7.59 41.16 6.69
N THR A 9 -7.13 41.71 7.81
CA THR A 9 -6.85 43.14 7.93
C THR A 9 -5.42 43.48 7.50
N THR A 10 -5.19 44.73 7.08
CA THR A 10 -3.83 45.22 6.78
C THR A 10 -2.91 45.20 8.00
N VAL A 11 -3.47 45.27 9.21
CA VAL A 11 -2.70 45.15 10.48
C VAL A 11 -2.21 43.72 10.67
N GLU A 12 -3.07 42.72 10.45
CA GLU A 12 -2.67 41.31 10.51
C GLU A 12 -1.59 41.00 9.46
N ILE A 13 -1.76 41.50 8.24
CA ILE A 13 -0.76 41.33 7.16
C ILE A 13 0.58 41.97 7.57
N ALA A 14 0.56 43.17 8.15
CA ALA A 14 1.77 43.83 8.64
C ALA A 14 2.47 43.01 9.74
N ALA A 15 1.71 42.49 10.70
CA ALA A 15 2.23 41.66 11.78
C ALA A 15 2.87 40.35 11.25
N MET A 16 2.22 39.68 10.30
CA MET A 16 2.73 38.44 9.72
C MET A 16 3.94 38.63 8.82
N THR A 17 3.99 39.76 8.10
CA THR A 17 5.06 40.02 7.14
C THR A 17 6.24 40.79 7.71
N GLY A 18 6.11 41.34 8.91
CA GLY A 18 7.11 42.25 9.50
C GLY A 18 7.23 43.59 8.78
N LYS A 19 6.40 43.88 7.77
CA LYS A 19 6.35 45.20 7.11
C LYS A 19 5.71 46.23 8.04
N ARG A 20 6.18 47.48 7.96
CA ARG A 20 5.48 48.59 8.62
C ARG A 20 4.06 48.72 8.06
N HIS A 21 3.08 48.95 8.94
CA HIS A 21 1.66 48.98 8.58
C HIS A 21 1.30 50.07 7.56
N ASP A 22 1.95 51.23 7.62
CA ASP A 22 1.78 52.30 6.63
C ASP A 22 2.22 51.89 5.22
N ASN A 23 3.26 51.06 5.10
CA ASN A 23 3.66 50.48 3.82
C ASN A 23 2.61 49.49 3.30
N VAL A 24 2.06 48.64 4.17
CA VAL A 24 1.00 47.68 3.79
C VAL A 24 -0.27 48.42 3.36
N LEU A 25 -0.65 49.50 4.07
CA LEU A 25 -1.76 50.37 3.67
C LEU A 25 -1.53 51.00 2.30
N ARG A 26 -0.35 51.55 2.06
CA ARG A 26 0.00 52.15 0.76
C ARG A 26 -0.04 51.12 -0.37
N ASP A 27 0.45 49.91 -0.13
CA ASP A 27 0.43 48.83 -1.12
C ASP A 27 -1.01 48.36 -1.40
N ALA A 28 -1.85 48.26 -0.37
CA ALA A 28 -3.26 47.92 -0.51
C ALA A 28 -4.05 49.00 -1.25
N ASP A 29 -3.84 50.28 -0.94
CA ASP A 29 -4.44 51.40 -1.67
C ASP A 29 -4.05 51.39 -3.15
N ARG A 30 -2.78 51.08 -3.46
CA ARG A 30 -2.33 50.92 -4.85
C ARG A 30 -2.96 49.71 -5.54
N ALA A 31 -3.06 48.57 -4.86
CA ALA A 31 -3.70 47.37 -5.40
C ALA A 31 -5.17 47.64 -5.74
N ILE A 32 -5.87 48.35 -4.86
CA ILE A 32 -7.23 48.82 -5.07
C ILE A 32 -7.31 49.73 -6.31
N GLU A 33 -6.44 50.74 -6.41
CA GLU A 33 -6.41 51.67 -7.55
C GLU A 33 -6.22 50.94 -8.88
N LEU A 34 -5.31 49.95 -8.91
CA LEU A 34 -5.02 49.14 -10.09
C LEU A 34 -6.20 48.25 -10.50
N VAL A 35 -6.91 47.68 -9.53
CA VAL A 35 -8.07 46.80 -9.78
C VAL A 35 -9.29 47.61 -10.22
N SER A 36 -9.55 48.75 -9.59
CA SER A 36 -10.77 49.52 -9.82
C SER A 36 -10.79 50.31 -11.13
N LYS A 37 -9.66 50.52 -11.83
CA LYS A 37 -9.53 51.24 -13.13
C LYS A 37 -10.36 52.52 -13.31
N SER A 38 -10.80 53.15 -12.21
CA SER A 38 -11.66 54.33 -12.22
C SER A 38 -10.99 55.46 -11.45
N ARG A 39 -10.31 56.33 -12.21
CA ARG A 39 -10.19 57.74 -11.84
C ARG A 39 -11.62 58.29 -11.75
N ALA A 40 -12.18 58.43 -10.56
CA ALA A 40 -13.00 59.58 -10.15
C ALA A 40 -13.78 59.33 -8.85
N SER A 41 -13.65 60.31 -7.96
CA SER A 41 -14.67 60.84 -7.05
C SER A 41 -15.38 59.89 -6.05
N ASN A 42 -15.07 60.12 -4.77
CA ASN A 42 -16.02 60.15 -3.65
C ASN A 42 -16.77 58.87 -3.21
N LEU A 43 -16.52 57.71 -3.81
CA LEU A 43 -17.12 56.43 -3.42
C LEU A 43 -16.09 55.39 -2.94
N ARG A 44 -15.12 55.82 -2.12
CA ARG A 44 -14.17 54.92 -1.41
C ARG A 44 -14.85 53.85 -0.54
N SER A 45 -16.15 54.00 -0.25
CA SER A 45 -16.91 53.13 0.63
C SER A 45 -17.39 51.82 -0.01
N GLN A 46 -17.23 51.61 -1.32
CA GLN A 46 -17.65 50.38 -2.02
C GLN A 46 -16.60 49.89 -3.02
N ILE A 47 -15.35 49.76 -2.58
CA ILE A 47 -14.36 49.01 -3.34
C ILE A 47 -14.68 47.53 -3.19
N GLU A 48 -14.93 46.85 -4.31
CA GLU A 48 -15.20 45.42 -4.34
C GLU A 48 -14.02 44.65 -3.68
N GLY A 49 -14.26 44.09 -2.50
CA GLY A 49 -13.28 43.31 -1.74
C GLY A 49 -12.39 44.06 -0.74
N ALA A 50 -12.63 45.36 -0.48
CA ALA A 50 -11.97 46.10 0.59
C ALA A 50 -12.93 47.04 1.35
N THR A 51 -12.90 46.99 2.68
CA THR A 51 -13.70 47.88 3.55
C THR A 51 -12.78 48.68 4.47
N GLU A 52 -12.98 49.99 4.54
CA GLU A 52 -12.23 50.86 5.45
C GLU A 52 -12.73 50.71 6.89
N ALA A 53 -11.79 50.56 7.82
CA ALA A 53 -12.05 50.41 9.25
C ALA A 53 -10.99 51.17 10.05
N THR A 54 -11.12 51.18 11.38
CA THR A 54 -10.13 51.77 12.29
C THR A 54 -9.76 50.80 13.40
N PHE A 55 -8.54 50.94 13.90
CA PHE A 55 -8.07 50.24 15.09
C PHE A 55 -7.47 51.22 16.09
N GLU A 56 -7.59 50.90 17.37
CA GLU A 56 -7.02 51.72 18.44
C GLU A 56 -5.59 51.27 18.77
N SER A 57 -4.69 52.23 18.93
CA SER A 57 -3.37 52.00 19.50
C SER A 57 -2.94 53.21 20.33
N ARG A 58 -2.49 52.97 21.57
CA ARG A 58 -2.03 54.03 22.50
C ARG A 58 -3.06 55.17 22.65
N GLY A 59 -4.35 54.85 22.72
CA GLY A 59 -5.45 55.81 22.88
C GLY A 59 -5.73 56.68 21.65
N LYS A 60 -5.22 56.31 20.47
CA LYS A 60 -5.51 56.98 19.19
C LYS A 60 -6.06 55.98 18.17
N GLN A 61 -6.98 56.44 17.33
CA GLN A 61 -7.56 55.66 16.24
C GLN A 61 -6.71 55.80 14.98
N TYR A 62 -6.42 54.67 14.33
CA TYR A 62 -5.66 54.59 13.09
C TYR A 62 -6.47 53.86 12.02
N ARG A 63 -6.32 54.28 10.76
CA ARG A 63 -6.97 53.67 9.60
C ARG A 63 -6.45 52.25 9.37
N MET A 64 -7.31 51.31 9.02
CA MET A 64 -6.97 49.99 8.48
C MET A 64 -7.94 49.60 7.35
N LEU A 65 -7.59 48.57 6.59
CA LEU A 65 -8.49 47.97 5.60
C LEU A 65 -8.77 46.52 5.97
N VAL A 66 -10.03 46.11 5.84
CA VAL A 66 -10.49 44.73 5.91
C VAL A 66 -10.60 44.21 4.48
N LEU A 67 -9.80 43.21 4.14
CA LEU A 67 -9.65 42.72 2.76
C LEU A 67 -10.28 41.33 2.62
N ASN A 68 -10.99 41.10 1.52
CA ASN A 68 -11.46 39.76 1.15
C ASN A 68 -10.36 38.94 0.45
N ARG A 69 -10.66 37.67 0.14
CA ARG A 69 -9.71 36.72 -0.47
C ARG A 69 -8.99 37.29 -1.69
N HIS A 70 -9.76 37.82 -2.63
CA HIS A 70 -9.25 38.30 -3.89
C HIS A 70 -8.30 39.49 -3.68
N MET A 71 -8.64 40.40 -2.77
CA MET A 71 -7.83 41.56 -2.48
C MET A 71 -6.55 41.21 -1.72
N VAL A 72 -6.60 40.29 -0.75
CA VAL A 72 -5.39 39.78 -0.08
C VAL A 72 -4.45 39.14 -1.09
N PHE A 73 -4.97 38.29 -1.99
CA PHE A 73 -4.14 37.60 -2.98
C PHE A 73 -3.56 38.57 -4.00
N THR A 74 -4.31 39.59 -4.39
CA THR A 74 -3.83 40.66 -5.27
C THR A 74 -2.69 41.44 -4.63
N LEU A 75 -2.85 41.87 -3.37
CA LEU A 75 -1.83 42.58 -2.61
C LEU A 75 -0.51 41.82 -2.55
N ILE A 76 -0.56 40.53 -2.18
CA ILE A 76 0.65 39.75 -1.96
C ILE A 76 1.36 39.36 -3.27
N THR A 77 0.73 39.47 -4.45
CA THR A 77 1.42 39.20 -5.72
C THR A 77 2.67 40.06 -5.91
N GLY A 78 2.69 41.26 -5.34
CA GLY A 78 3.85 42.16 -5.35
C GLY A 78 4.84 41.96 -4.20
N TYR A 79 4.61 40.99 -3.30
CA TYR A 79 5.51 40.67 -2.19
C TYR A 79 6.48 39.56 -2.58
N ASP A 80 7.62 39.48 -1.89
CA ASP A 80 8.54 38.36 -2.07
C ASP A 80 7.90 37.02 -1.68
N THR A 81 8.51 35.93 -2.14
CA THR A 81 7.97 34.57 -2.00
C THR A 81 7.79 34.16 -0.54
N THR A 82 8.68 34.60 0.37
CA THR A 82 8.60 34.25 1.78
C THR A 82 7.38 34.90 2.42
N LEU A 83 7.17 36.20 2.18
CA LEU A 83 6.00 36.91 2.70
C LEU A 83 4.68 36.38 2.13
N ARG A 84 4.67 36.03 0.83
CA ARG A 84 3.50 35.38 0.21
C ARG A 84 3.16 34.06 0.89
N TYR A 85 4.15 33.21 1.13
CA TYR A 85 3.93 31.91 1.78
C TYR A 85 3.28 32.06 3.16
N THR A 86 3.77 33.00 3.98
CA THR A 86 3.22 33.28 5.31
C THR A 86 1.76 33.73 5.26
N VAL A 87 1.43 34.68 4.37
CA VAL A 87 0.05 35.20 4.27
C VAL A 87 -0.91 34.15 3.71
N VAL A 88 -0.49 33.35 2.72
CA VAL A 88 -1.30 32.24 2.18
C VAL A 88 -1.55 31.17 3.25
N GLY A 89 -0.53 30.80 4.03
CA GLY A 89 -0.69 29.84 5.12
C GLY A 89 -1.75 30.28 6.13
N ARG A 90 -1.68 31.54 6.57
CA ARG A 90 -2.70 32.11 7.47
C ARG A 90 -4.10 32.12 6.85
N TRP A 91 -4.20 32.43 5.55
CA TRP A 91 -5.49 32.42 4.86
C TRP A 91 -6.13 31.03 4.88
N ILE A 92 -5.34 29.98 4.64
CA ILE A 92 -5.81 28.58 4.71
C ILE A 92 -6.32 28.24 6.10
N GLU A 93 -5.63 28.65 7.16
CA GLU A 93 -6.10 28.45 8.54
C GLU A 93 -7.44 29.14 8.80
N LEU A 94 -7.60 30.38 8.34
CA LEU A 94 -8.85 31.12 8.49
C LEU A 94 -10.00 30.48 7.70
N GLU A 95 -9.74 29.96 6.49
CA GLU A 95 -10.73 29.19 5.72
C GLU A 95 -11.11 27.88 6.42
N GLN A 96 -10.14 27.16 7.01
CA GLN A 96 -10.41 25.94 7.78
C GLN A 96 -11.23 26.22 9.04
N ALA A 97 -10.91 27.31 9.76
CA ALA A 97 -11.64 27.72 10.95
C ALA A 97 -13.07 28.19 10.64
N ALA A 98 -13.26 28.91 9.53
CA ALA A 98 -14.57 29.38 9.10
C ALA A 98 -15.43 28.28 8.46
N ASN A 99 -14.81 27.20 7.96
CA ASN A 99 -15.52 26.11 7.29
C ASN A 99 -15.13 24.70 7.80
N PRO A 100 -15.41 24.37 9.08
CA PRO A 100 -15.15 23.05 9.65
C PRO A 100 -16.00 21.92 9.02
N ALA A 101 -17.01 22.28 8.21
CA ALA A 101 -17.88 21.34 7.51
C ALA A 101 -17.21 20.64 6.33
N PHE A 102 -16.21 21.27 5.68
CA PHE A 102 -15.52 20.68 4.53
C PHE A 102 -14.69 19.43 4.94
N THR A 103 -14.06 19.48 6.11
CA THR A 103 -13.39 18.32 6.74
C THR A 103 -14.41 17.28 7.19
N SER A 104 -15.54 17.70 7.76
CA SER A 104 -16.55 16.80 8.30
C SER A 104 -17.29 15.99 7.22
N GLN A 105 -17.58 16.60 6.06
CA GLN A 105 -18.29 15.93 4.96
C GLN A 105 -17.41 14.90 4.23
N ALA A 106 -16.14 15.21 3.99
CA ALA A 106 -15.19 14.28 3.39
C ALA A 106 -14.92 13.07 4.30
N ILE A 107 -14.80 13.29 5.61
CA ILE A 107 -14.64 12.22 6.61
C ILE A 107 -15.90 11.36 6.69
N THR A 108 -17.09 11.96 6.66
CA THR A 108 -18.35 11.21 6.74
C THR A 108 -18.57 10.35 5.48
N ALA A 109 -18.31 10.89 4.29
CA ALA A 109 -18.45 10.15 3.04
C ALA A 109 -17.47 8.97 2.95
N THR A 110 -16.21 9.18 3.35
CA THR A 110 -15.21 8.10 3.39
C THR A 110 -15.56 7.03 4.42
N LEU A 111 -16.08 7.41 5.58
CA LEU A 111 -16.53 6.46 6.61
C LEU A 111 -17.71 5.60 6.11
N ILE A 112 -18.68 6.21 5.42
CA ILE A 112 -19.82 5.48 4.83
C ILE A 112 -19.37 4.49 3.76
N ASP A 113 -18.43 4.88 2.88
CA ASP A 113 -17.86 3.99 1.86
C ASP A 113 -17.11 2.81 2.50
N LEU A 114 -16.27 3.07 3.50
CA LEU A 114 -15.56 2.03 4.23
C LEU A 114 -16.52 1.08 4.93
N GLN A 115 -17.56 1.59 5.60
CA GLN A 115 -18.56 0.76 6.26
C GLN A 115 -19.31 -0.12 5.25
N SER A 116 -19.69 0.45 4.10
CA SER A 116 -20.35 -0.31 3.03
C SER A 116 -19.47 -1.45 2.50
N ARG A 117 -18.15 -1.21 2.34
CA ARG A 117 -17.18 -2.25 1.95
C ARG A 117 -17.07 -3.35 3.01
N VAL A 118 -17.01 -2.98 4.29
CA VAL A 118 -16.98 -3.93 5.41
C VAL A 118 -18.25 -4.80 5.41
N ASP A 119 -19.42 -4.20 5.23
CA ASP A 119 -20.70 -4.90 5.21
C ASP A 119 -20.79 -5.87 4.01
N MET A 120 -20.29 -5.48 2.84
CA MET A 120 -20.19 -6.35 1.66
C MET A 120 -19.25 -7.54 1.90
N MET A 121 -18.14 -7.34 2.64
CA MET A 121 -17.17 -8.41 2.93
C MET A 121 -17.61 -9.34 4.07
N ALA A 122 -18.48 -8.90 4.98
CA ALA A 122 -18.86 -9.63 6.18
C ALA A 122 -19.45 -11.04 5.91
N PRO A 123 -20.35 -11.25 4.92
CA PRO A 123 -20.86 -12.58 4.61
C PRO A 123 -19.78 -13.55 4.11
N ALA A 124 -18.88 -13.07 3.25
CA ALA A 124 -17.77 -13.87 2.73
C ALA A 124 -16.79 -14.26 3.86
N TYR A 125 -16.50 -13.33 4.77
CA TYR A 125 -15.67 -13.61 5.95
C TYR A 125 -16.33 -14.62 6.91
N LYS A 126 -17.64 -14.50 7.15
CA LYS A 126 -18.41 -15.47 7.96
C LYS A 126 -18.36 -16.87 7.36
N GLU A 127 -18.60 -16.99 6.05
CA GLU A 127 -18.52 -18.29 5.36
C GLU A 127 -17.09 -18.85 5.36
N HIS A 128 -16.09 -18.00 5.15
CA HIS A 128 -14.69 -18.37 5.25
C HIS A 128 -14.37 -18.96 6.64
N THR A 129 -14.68 -18.23 7.70
CA THR A 129 -14.46 -18.65 9.09
C THR A 129 -15.22 -19.93 9.40
N ARG A 130 -16.47 -20.04 8.95
CA ARG A 130 -17.30 -21.24 9.13
C ARG A 130 -16.68 -22.46 8.44
N LYS A 131 -16.24 -22.35 7.18
CA LYS A 131 -15.59 -23.44 6.43
C LYS A 131 -14.32 -23.94 7.14
N GLY A 132 -13.53 -23.03 7.69
CA GLY A 132 -12.33 -23.35 8.45
C GLY A 132 -12.58 -24.01 9.81
N THR A 133 -13.72 -23.71 10.46
CA THR A 133 -14.04 -24.16 11.83
C THR A 133 -14.96 -25.40 11.86
N THR A 134 -16.01 -25.46 11.01
CA THR A 134 -17.07 -26.51 11.04
C THR A 134 -16.67 -27.82 10.34
N GLY A 135 -15.37 -28.13 10.25
CA GLY A 135 -14.88 -29.44 9.79
C GLY A 135 -14.76 -29.63 8.26
N ARG A 136 -15.15 -28.64 7.44
CA ARG A 136 -14.97 -28.74 5.97
C ARG A 136 -13.52 -28.54 5.54
N GLY A 137 -12.78 -27.62 6.19
CA GLY A 137 -11.38 -27.30 5.88
C GLY A 137 -11.16 -26.71 4.48
N TYR A 138 -9.92 -26.29 4.20
CA TYR A 138 -9.47 -25.83 2.90
C TYR A 138 -8.68 -26.93 2.20
N LEU A 139 -8.91 -27.10 0.90
CA LEU A 139 -7.99 -27.88 0.06
C LEU A 139 -6.63 -27.18 0.05
N VAL A 140 -5.54 -27.91 -0.18
CA VAL A 140 -4.20 -27.30 -0.26
C VAL A 140 -4.16 -26.26 -1.38
N ASP A 141 -4.80 -26.53 -2.53
CA ASP A 141 -4.89 -25.57 -3.64
C ASP A 141 -5.65 -24.29 -3.26
N GLU A 142 -6.77 -24.43 -2.55
CA GLU A 142 -7.54 -23.29 -2.06
C GLU A 142 -6.69 -22.46 -1.08
N ALA A 143 -6.05 -23.12 -0.13
CA ALA A 143 -5.22 -22.47 0.86
C ALA A 143 -4.02 -21.75 0.23
N CYS A 144 -3.37 -22.36 -0.78
CA CYS A 144 -2.26 -21.74 -1.50
C CYS A 144 -2.71 -20.49 -2.27
N ARG A 145 -3.88 -20.54 -2.92
CA ARG A 145 -4.46 -19.35 -3.57
C ARG A 145 -4.72 -18.23 -2.56
N MET A 146 -5.27 -18.56 -1.40
CA MET A 146 -5.58 -17.60 -0.34
C MET A 146 -4.35 -17.08 0.42
N ALA A 147 -3.26 -17.85 0.44
CA ALA A 147 -1.98 -17.45 1.01
C ALA A 147 -1.04 -16.82 -0.02
N GLU A 148 -1.50 -16.67 -1.28
CA GLU A 148 -0.76 -16.11 -2.40
C GLU A 148 0.61 -16.78 -2.63
N VAL A 149 0.62 -18.12 -2.54
CA VAL A 149 1.81 -18.95 -2.80
C VAL A 149 1.55 -19.95 -3.93
N PRO A 150 2.56 -20.28 -4.77
CA PRO A 150 2.41 -21.28 -5.81
C PRO A 150 2.19 -22.67 -5.20
N CYS A 151 1.11 -23.35 -5.61
CA CYS A 151 0.71 -24.59 -4.94
C CYS A 151 1.68 -25.77 -5.17
N LYS A 152 2.24 -25.90 -6.39
CA LYS A 152 3.25 -26.93 -6.70
C LYS A 152 4.48 -26.80 -5.80
N VAL A 153 5.04 -25.59 -5.74
CA VAL A 153 6.17 -25.22 -4.88
C VAL A 153 5.85 -25.51 -3.41
N THR A 154 4.66 -25.13 -2.96
CA THR A 154 4.24 -25.34 -1.57
C THR A 154 4.17 -26.81 -1.21
N ARG A 155 3.70 -27.70 -2.10
CA ARG A 155 3.67 -29.15 -1.87
C ARG A 155 5.07 -29.74 -1.76
N GLU A 156 6.00 -29.29 -2.60
CA GLU A 156 7.41 -29.71 -2.52
C GLU A 156 8.05 -29.22 -1.22
N TRP A 157 7.77 -27.97 -0.83
CA TRP A 157 8.24 -27.38 0.42
C TRP A 157 7.66 -28.11 1.64
N PHE A 158 6.39 -28.53 1.60
CA PHE A 158 5.77 -29.34 2.64
C PHE A 158 6.46 -30.68 2.83
N LEU A 159 6.87 -31.34 1.73
CA LEU A 159 7.61 -32.59 1.80
C LEU A 159 9.02 -32.37 2.39
N GLU A 160 9.73 -31.34 1.93
CA GLU A 160 11.09 -31.03 2.42
C GLU A 160 11.09 -30.66 3.91
N ARG A 161 10.11 -29.88 4.35
CA ARG A 161 9.95 -29.45 5.75
C ARG A 161 9.18 -30.45 6.62
N LYS A 162 8.86 -31.64 6.10
CA LYS A 162 8.13 -32.71 6.82
C LYS A 162 6.77 -32.25 7.37
N VAL A 163 6.12 -31.30 6.71
CA VAL A 163 4.71 -30.92 6.95
C VAL A 163 3.80 -32.05 6.47
N THR A 164 4.20 -32.69 5.36
CA THR A 164 3.59 -33.91 4.84
C THR A 164 4.57 -35.07 4.90
N ILE A 165 4.04 -36.29 4.99
CA ILE A 165 4.80 -37.52 4.98
C ILE A 165 4.25 -38.46 3.91
N LYS A 166 5.15 -39.28 3.35
CA LYS A 166 4.81 -40.36 2.42
C LYS A 166 4.74 -41.66 3.21
N ARG A 167 3.57 -42.32 3.21
CA ARG A 167 3.40 -43.64 3.82
C ARG A 167 3.22 -44.69 2.74
N ARG A 168 4.01 -45.77 2.80
CA ARG A 168 3.79 -46.97 1.99
C ARG A 168 2.60 -47.75 2.53
N THR A 169 1.70 -48.18 1.67
CA THR A 169 0.47 -48.89 2.01
C THR A 169 0.22 -50.03 1.03
N GLY A 170 -0.49 -51.06 1.47
CA GLY A 170 -0.85 -52.21 0.65
C GLY A 170 0.31 -53.20 0.40
N PRO A 171 0.04 -54.28 -0.35
CA PRO A 171 1.03 -55.30 -0.67
C PRO A 171 2.11 -54.74 -1.62
N VAL A 172 3.32 -55.30 -1.52
CA VAL A 172 4.42 -54.99 -2.46
C VAL A 172 4.16 -55.77 -3.74
N THR A 173 4.01 -55.07 -4.87
CA THR A 173 3.87 -55.70 -6.19
C THR A 173 5.14 -55.48 -7.03
N VAL A 174 5.17 -56.07 -8.23
CA VAL A 174 6.29 -55.93 -9.19
C VAL A 174 6.46 -54.47 -9.64
N GLU A 175 5.38 -53.67 -9.63
CA GLU A 175 5.38 -52.24 -9.96
C GLU A 175 5.74 -51.35 -8.75
N GLY A 176 5.95 -51.95 -7.58
CA GLY A 176 6.26 -51.27 -6.33
C GLY A 176 5.12 -51.31 -5.33
N GLN A 177 5.32 -50.65 -4.18
CA GLN A 177 4.30 -50.54 -3.14
C GLN A 177 3.59 -49.20 -3.25
N ALA A 178 2.26 -49.17 -3.10
CA ALA A 178 1.50 -47.93 -3.18
C ALA A 178 1.96 -46.93 -2.10
N VAL A 179 2.09 -45.66 -2.48
CA VAL A 179 2.51 -44.58 -1.58
C VAL A 179 1.40 -43.54 -1.51
N ILE A 180 0.97 -43.22 -0.29
CA ILE A 180 0.02 -42.15 -0.02
C ILE A 180 0.72 -40.97 0.66
N ILE A 181 0.29 -39.76 0.32
CA ILE A 181 0.72 -38.53 0.99
C ILE A 181 -0.32 -38.17 2.05
N GLU A 182 0.15 -37.75 3.22
CA GLU A 182 -0.70 -37.24 4.29
C GLU A 182 0.00 -36.16 5.10
N ALA A 183 -0.76 -35.43 5.92
CA ALA A 183 -0.19 -34.49 6.89
C ALA A 183 0.56 -35.22 8.01
N HIS A 184 1.70 -34.67 8.42
CA HIS A 184 2.48 -35.16 9.56
C HIS A 184 1.64 -35.10 10.86
N PRO A 185 1.71 -36.10 11.75
CA PRO A 185 0.91 -36.14 12.99
C PRO A 185 1.02 -34.85 13.81
N GLN A 186 2.23 -34.35 14.06
CA GLN A 186 2.43 -33.07 14.77
C GLN A 186 1.72 -31.87 14.11
N PHE A 187 1.56 -31.88 12.78
CA PHE A 187 0.87 -30.81 12.07
C PHE A 187 -0.65 -30.87 12.29
N ILE A 188 -1.18 -32.08 12.45
CA ILE A 188 -2.57 -32.34 12.85
C ILE A 188 -2.78 -32.00 14.32
N ASP A 189 -1.87 -32.42 15.21
CA ASP A 189 -1.96 -32.21 16.67
C ASP A 189 -1.92 -30.72 17.02
N LYS A 190 -1.11 -29.94 16.30
CA LYS A 190 -1.11 -28.47 16.42
C LYS A 190 -2.39 -27.81 15.90
N GLY A 191 -3.27 -28.57 15.27
CA GLY A 191 -4.55 -28.14 14.73
C GLY A 191 -4.45 -27.46 13.37
N TYR A 192 -3.34 -27.58 12.65
CA TYR A 192 -3.16 -26.93 11.34
C TYR A 192 -3.80 -27.73 10.19
N ALA A 193 -3.90 -29.05 10.32
CA ALA A 193 -4.53 -29.91 9.33
C ALA A 193 -5.48 -30.93 9.98
N LYS A 194 -6.36 -31.49 9.16
CA LYS A 194 -7.22 -32.62 9.51
C LYS A 194 -7.14 -33.67 8.40
N LYS A 195 -7.20 -34.95 8.76
CA LYS A 195 -7.24 -36.05 7.78
C LYS A 195 -8.49 -35.93 6.91
N GLY A 196 -8.32 -36.19 5.61
CA GLY A 196 -9.47 -36.33 4.72
C GLY A 196 -10.29 -37.56 5.11
N ALA A 197 -11.62 -37.50 4.95
CA ALA A 197 -12.44 -38.71 5.07
C ALA A 197 -12.04 -39.69 3.95
N SER A 198 -11.77 -40.95 4.31
CA SER A 198 -11.59 -42.02 3.33
C SER A 198 -12.89 -42.18 2.55
N ARG A 199 -12.86 -41.97 1.24
CA ARG A 199 -14.00 -42.24 0.37
C ARG A 199 -13.56 -43.25 -0.68
N SER A 200 -14.43 -44.22 -0.94
CA SER A 200 -14.28 -45.29 -1.92
C SER A 200 -14.16 -44.78 -3.37
N HIS A 201 -14.48 -43.51 -3.64
CA HIS A 201 -14.37 -42.89 -4.96
C HIS A 201 -13.68 -41.53 -4.83
N GLY A 202 -12.44 -41.43 -5.31
CA GLY A 202 -11.71 -40.16 -5.44
C GLY A 202 -11.39 -39.49 -4.10
N GLY A 203 -10.32 -39.94 -3.43
CA GLY A 203 -9.75 -39.23 -2.29
C GLY A 203 -9.27 -37.82 -2.68
N HIS A 204 -9.21 -36.92 -1.69
CA HIS A 204 -8.60 -35.60 -1.88
C HIS A 204 -7.14 -35.76 -2.37
N PRO A 205 -6.67 -34.98 -3.38
CA PRO A 205 -5.35 -35.16 -3.99
C PRO A 205 -4.20 -35.18 -2.97
N ASP A 206 -4.32 -34.37 -1.90
CA ASP A 206 -3.31 -34.28 -0.84
C ASP A 206 -3.54 -35.17 0.39
N GLY A 207 -4.68 -35.87 0.50
CA GLY A 207 -5.00 -36.74 1.65
C GLY A 207 -5.36 -36.03 2.97
N PHE A 208 -5.28 -34.70 3.03
CA PHE A 208 -5.68 -33.88 4.19
C PHE A 208 -6.27 -32.53 3.75
N LYS A 209 -6.83 -31.80 4.73
CA LYS A 209 -7.31 -30.42 4.54
C LYS A 209 -6.72 -29.51 5.61
N LEU A 210 -6.44 -28.26 5.25
CA LEU A 210 -6.00 -27.24 6.21
C LEU A 210 -7.19 -26.69 7.00
N THR A 211 -6.96 -26.40 8.27
CA THR A 211 -7.92 -25.64 9.09
C THR A 211 -7.74 -24.14 8.86
N LEU A 212 -8.59 -23.29 9.46
CA LEU A 212 -8.35 -21.85 9.48
C LEU A 212 -6.98 -21.52 10.09
N LYS A 213 -6.66 -22.17 11.21
CA LYS A 213 -5.35 -22.03 11.88
C LYS A 213 -4.20 -22.45 10.97
N GLY A 214 -4.38 -23.50 10.18
CA GLY A 214 -3.40 -23.95 9.19
C GLY A 214 -3.22 -22.99 8.02
N LEU A 215 -4.31 -22.40 7.53
CA LEU A 215 -4.25 -21.36 6.50
C LEU A 215 -3.51 -20.12 7.00
N GLU A 216 -3.85 -19.63 8.20
CA GLU A 216 -3.16 -18.48 8.80
C GLU A 216 -1.67 -18.78 9.01
N TRP A 217 -1.34 -19.98 9.49
CA TRP A 217 0.05 -20.43 9.55
C TRP A 217 0.72 -20.42 8.16
N LEU A 218 0.06 -20.91 7.11
CA LEU A 218 0.61 -20.94 5.75
C LEU A 218 0.88 -19.52 5.23
N LYS A 219 -0.02 -18.56 5.50
CA LYS A 219 0.19 -17.14 5.15
C LYS A 219 1.47 -16.58 5.76
N THR A 220 1.78 -16.93 7.02
CA THR A 220 3.05 -16.50 7.66
C THR A 220 4.30 -17.10 7.00
N LYS A 221 4.15 -18.15 6.17
CA LYS A 221 5.25 -18.81 5.47
C LYS A 221 5.41 -18.35 4.02
N ARG A 222 4.59 -17.41 3.54
CA ARG A 222 4.64 -16.91 2.17
C ARG A 222 6.04 -16.54 1.73
N GLU A 223 6.67 -15.59 2.42
CA GLU A 223 8.01 -15.10 2.07
C GLU A 223 9.06 -16.22 2.12
N VAL A 224 8.95 -17.12 3.10
CA VAL A 224 9.87 -18.26 3.25
C VAL A 224 9.74 -19.25 2.08
N ILE A 225 8.51 -19.51 1.62
CA ILE A 225 8.25 -20.41 0.49
C ILE A 225 8.75 -19.78 -0.81
N LEU A 226 8.50 -18.47 -1.02
CA LEU A 226 8.94 -17.76 -2.22
C LEU A 226 10.47 -17.64 -2.28
N ALA A 227 11.12 -17.32 -1.16
CA ALA A 227 12.58 -17.27 -1.08
C ALA A 227 13.20 -18.65 -1.35
N TRP A 228 12.62 -19.71 -0.79
CA TRP A 228 13.07 -21.08 -1.03
C TRP A 228 12.90 -21.53 -2.49
N ASP A 229 11.82 -21.12 -3.15
CA ASP A 229 11.62 -21.38 -4.59
C ASP A 229 12.62 -20.62 -5.44
N ALA A 230 12.86 -19.35 -5.11
CA ALA A 230 13.86 -18.52 -5.78
C ALA A 230 15.26 -19.13 -5.65
N GLU A 231 15.65 -19.58 -4.44
CA GLU A 231 16.92 -20.25 -4.19
C GLU A 231 17.05 -21.57 -4.97
N ARG A 232 15.98 -22.37 -5.03
CA ARG A 232 15.97 -23.61 -5.83
C ARG A 232 16.06 -23.37 -7.33
N LYS A 233 15.52 -22.26 -7.82
CA LYS A 233 15.60 -21.84 -9.23
C LYS A 233 16.95 -21.22 -9.57
N MET A 234 17.78 -20.87 -8.59
CA MET A 234 19.15 -20.47 -8.86
C MET A 234 19.89 -21.64 -9.50
N VAL A 235 20.39 -21.41 -10.72
CA VAL A 235 21.26 -22.34 -11.42
C VAL A 235 22.50 -22.54 -10.55
N ARG A 236 22.74 -23.78 -10.13
CA ARG A 236 23.97 -24.11 -9.38
C ARG A 236 25.13 -24.13 -10.38
N PRO A 237 26.28 -23.50 -10.07
CA PRO A 237 27.45 -23.55 -10.93
C PRO A 237 27.90 -25.00 -11.14
N VAL A 238 28.27 -25.34 -12.37
CA VAL A 238 28.86 -26.64 -12.70
C VAL A 238 30.29 -26.63 -12.18
N HIS A 239 30.61 -27.63 -11.35
CA HIS A 239 31.98 -27.88 -10.90
C HIS A 239 32.62 -28.96 -11.79
N ASP A 240 33.88 -28.79 -12.18
CA ASP A 240 34.66 -29.87 -12.80
C ASP A 240 34.99 -30.98 -11.78
N ALA A 241 35.72 -32.01 -12.22
CA ALA A 241 36.10 -33.15 -11.38
C ALA A 241 36.95 -32.75 -10.16
N ASP A 242 37.55 -31.57 -10.20
CA ASP A 242 38.42 -31.01 -9.16
C ASP A 242 37.70 -29.94 -8.31
N GLY A 243 36.43 -29.63 -8.61
CA GLY A 243 35.58 -28.74 -7.82
C GLY A 243 35.55 -27.28 -8.27
N PHE A 244 36.05 -26.92 -9.46
CA PHE A 244 36.09 -25.54 -9.95
C PHE A 244 34.89 -25.18 -10.84
N VAL A 245 34.36 -23.97 -10.68
CA VAL A 245 33.22 -23.45 -11.48
C VAL A 245 33.62 -23.30 -12.94
N VAL A 246 32.96 -24.01 -13.85
CA VAL A 246 33.25 -23.97 -15.30
C VAL A 246 32.32 -22.97 -16.00
N ASP A 247 32.90 -21.99 -16.70
CA ASP A 247 32.18 -21.00 -17.50
C ASP A 247 31.90 -21.56 -18.91
N ILE A 248 30.67 -21.44 -19.42
CA ILE A 248 30.29 -22.01 -20.74
C ILE A 248 30.13 -20.88 -21.77
N THR A 249 31.10 -20.76 -22.69
CA THR A 249 31.11 -19.71 -23.74
C THR A 249 30.74 -20.23 -25.14
N GLY A 250 29.76 -19.61 -25.81
CA GLY A 250 29.38 -19.84 -27.22
C GLY A 250 28.11 -19.08 -27.67
N GLU A 251 27.94 -18.84 -28.98
CA GLU A 251 26.73 -18.15 -29.50
C GLU A 251 25.48 -19.01 -29.29
N GLY A 252 24.50 -18.51 -28.53
CA GLY A 252 23.33 -19.26 -28.06
C GLY A 252 23.45 -19.85 -26.65
N SER A 253 24.59 -19.70 -25.96
CA SER A 253 24.77 -20.18 -24.57
C SER A 253 24.21 -19.23 -23.50
N ALA A 254 23.65 -18.08 -23.91
CA ALA A 254 23.02 -17.08 -23.05
C ALA A 254 21.66 -17.57 -22.49
N ALA A 255 21.69 -18.65 -21.70
CA ALA A 255 20.65 -19.23 -20.83
C ALA A 255 20.78 -20.76 -20.71
N MET A 256 21.78 -21.41 -21.31
CA MET A 256 21.91 -22.87 -21.29
C MET A 256 22.71 -23.38 -20.08
N THR A 257 22.16 -24.39 -19.40
CA THR A 257 22.94 -25.40 -18.63
C THR A 257 22.55 -26.80 -19.09
N VAL A 258 23.54 -27.69 -19.16
CA VAL A 258 23.52 -28.97 -19.89
C VAL A 258 22.37 -29.90 -19.47
N ALA A 259 21.34 -30.01 -20.30
CA ALA A 259 20.45 -31.17 -20.29
C ALA A 259 20.77 -32.18 -21.42
N ASP A 260 21.54 -31.82 -22.45
CA ASP A 260 21.71 -32.68 -23.64
C ASP A 260 23.16 -32.79 -24.13
N LEU A 261 24.14 -33.13 -23.27
CA LEU A 261 25.42 -33.62 -23.78
C LEU A 261 25.38 -35.16 -23.90
N PRO A 262 25.57 -35.73 -25.10
CA PRO A 262 25.65 -37.17 -25.26
C PRO A 262 26.85 -37.67 -24.45
N ARG A 263 26.58 -38.66 -23.59
CA ARG A 263 27.57 -39.36 -22.77
C ARG A 263 28.70 -39.85 -23.70
N LYS A 264 29.85 -39.15 -23.71
CA LYS A 264 30.99 -39.54 -24.55
C LYS A 264 31.34 -40.99 -24.24
N ALA A 265 31.27 -41.82 -25.29
CA ALA A 265 31.52 -43.24 -25.25
C ALA A 265 32.88 -43.54 -24.61
N ARG A 266 32.93 -44.57 -23.76
CA ARG A 266 34.18 -45.18 -23.29
C ARG A 266 35.01 -45.61 -24.51
N ARG A 267 36.18 -45.00 -24.68
CA ARG A 267 37.40 -45.59 -25.28
C ARG A 267 38.48 -45.29 -24.24
N GLY A 268 39.10 -46.24 -23.55
CA GLY A 268 39.68 -47.48 -24.03
C GLY A 268 41.10 -47.16 -24.49
N GLU A 269 42.07 -47.19 -23.57
CA GLU A 269 43.50 -47.47 -23.81
C GLU A 269 44.27 -47.42 -22.48
N GLY A 270 44.55 -48.61 -21.94
CA GLY A 270 45.61 -48.84 -20.98
C GLY A 270 46.58 -49.83 -21.60
N GLN A 271 47.64 -49.31 -22.22
CA GLN A 271 48.89 -50.01 -22.44
C GLN A 271 49.96 -49.24 -21.64
N GLN A 272 50.34 -49.80 -20.52
CA GLN A 272 51.72 -50.03 -20.09
C GLN A 272 51.71 -51.03 -18.93
#